data_AF-A0A5J4DQN1-F1
#
_entry.id   AF-A0A5J4DQN1-F1
#
_cell.length_a   1.000
_cell.length_b   1.000
_cell.length_c   1.000
_cell.angle_alpha   90.00
_cell.angle_beta   90.00
_cell.angle_gamma   90.00
#
_symmetry.space_group_name_H-M   'P 1'
#
loop_
_entity.id
_entity.type
_entity.pdbx_description
1 polymer ?
#
loop_
_entity_poly.entity_id
_entity_poly.type
_entity_poly.pdbx_seq_one_letter_code
_entity_poly.pdbx_strand_id
1 'polypeptide(L)'
;MEFDWSPEYIELVQVVHEEIRVPKSFAPYAEGKQFKGYVDGVEVDNRVLLLDPYSIEGQNIIHFLVSGTELQRINEKLGSSHYNKGTMEFKLVPQSEVVKNSFEFYLVNEETLVQVGTTVKASWDSTFGANDEIPFEITFFDENRNLLKDVRYGFFLIDQDTGNVIFSNVGDDSSNLGILASEGIDIQKITLPSQKTYRIDIAVFGQGITYDTTYAGIGSGLIEVGPGGLQPITSTPPPSNEISIPDWVRNNAGWWSDGAITDNDFASGLEFMIRENIIKVPTTSNGQSNENAIIPDWVRNNAGWWAEELISDEDFANGIQFLIKEGIISV
;
A
#
# COMPACT_ATOMS: atom_id res chain seq x y z
N MET A 1 17.82 17.52 -19.68
CA MET A 1 16.93 18.57 -20.19
C MET A 1 17.56 19.95 -20.00
N GLU A 2 17.15 20.98 -20.75
CA GLU A 2 17.48 22.38 -20.42
C GLU A 2 16.75 22.76 -19.13
N PHE A 3 17.45 23.42 -18.19
CA PHE A 3 16.88 23.81 -16.91
C PHE A 3 17.66 24.97 -16.29
N ASP A 4 16.94 25.93 -15.71
CA ASP A 4 17.52 27.07 -14.99
C ASP A 4 17.69 26.72 -13.51
N TRP A 5 18.94 26.67 -13.04
CA TRP A 5 19.29 26.32 -11.66
C TRP A 5 19.36 27.53 -10.72
N SER A 6 18.96 28.73 -11.18
CA SER A 6 18.88 29.90 -10.31
C SER A 6 17.89 29.67 -9.17
N PRO A 7 18.24 30.05 -7.92
CA PRO A 7 17.34 29.92 -6.78
C PRO A 7 15.97 30.56 -7.02
N GLU A 8 15.95 31.73 -7.66
CA GLU A 8 14.73 32.47 -7.96
C GLU A 8 13.80 31.71 -8.91
N TYR A 9 14.37 30.98 -9.88
CA TYR A 9 13.56 30.15 -10.78
C TYR A 9 13.05 28.90 -10.06
N ILE A 10 13.91 28.22 -9.29
CA ILE A 10 13.55 26.99 -8.57
C ILE A 10 12.38 27.20 -7.59
N GLU A 11 12.30 28.36 -6.94
CA GLU A 11 11.17 28.70 -6.06
C GLU A 11 9.81 28.76 -6.78
N LEU A 12 9.81 28.95 -8.11
CA LEU A 12 8.60 28.99 -8.93
C LEU A 12 8.22 27.62 -9.51
N VAL A 13 9.14 26.65 -9.48
CA VAL A 13 8.93 25.33 -10.08
C VAL A 13 8.16 24.44 -9.11
N GLN A 14 6.97 24.01 -9.51
CA GLN A 14 6.15 23.09 -8.71
C GLN A 14 6.68 21.65 -8.82
N VAL A 15 6.88 21.18 -10.05
CA VAL A 15 7.39 19.85 -10.34
C VAL A 15 8.12 19.86 -11.68
N VAL A 16 9.22 19.13 -11.78
CA VAL A 16 9.83 18.71 -13.03
C VAL A 16 9.46 17.27 -13.27
N HIS A 17 8.82 17.01 -14.41
CA HIS A 17 8.46 15.68 -14.86
C HIS A 17 9.33 15.28 -16.04
N GLU A 18 10.14 14.23 -15.88
CA GLU A 18 10.94 13.63 -16.95
C GLU A 18 10.64 12.13 -17.05
N GLU A 19 10.70 11.56 -18.25
CA GLU A 19 10.43 10.15 -18.50
C GLU A 19 11.63 9.43 -19.11
N ILE A 20 12.04 8.33 -18.50
CA ILE A 20 13.00 7.40 -19.08
C ILE A 20 12.25 6.16 -19.55
N ARG A 21 12.28 5.90 -20.86
CA ARG A 21 11.60 4.75 -21.46
C ARG A 21 12.61 3.65 -21.76
N VAL A 22 12.34 2.46 -21.25
CA VAL A 22 13.18 1.28 -21.43
C VAL A 22 12.35 0.11 -21.95
N PRO A 23 12.86 -0.73 -22.87
CA PRO A 23 12.13 -1.92 -23.29
C PRO A 23 11.86 -2.84 -22.09
N LYS A 24 10.70 -3.48 -22.03
CA LYS A 24 10.39 -4.48 -20.99
C LYS A 24 11.38 -5.64 -20.96
N SER A 25 12.04 -5.93 -22.08
CA SER A 25 13.10 -6.93 -22.19
C SER A 25 14.42 -6.52 -21.54
N PHE A 26 14.59 -5.25 -21.13
CA PHE A 26 15.81 -4.77 -20.50
C PHE A 26 15.84 -5.12 -19.00
N ALA A 27 16.44 -6.28 -18.70
CA ALA A 27 16.43 -6.89 -17.37
C ALA A 27 16.77 -5.98 -16.19
N PRO A 28 17.70 -5.01 -16.27
CA PRO A 28 18.03 -4.14 -15.12
C PRO A 28 16.89 -3.20 -14.66
N TYR A 29 15.94 -2.89 -15.54
CA TYR A 29 14.78 -2.04 -15.24
C TYR A 29 13.46 -2.78 -15.55
N ALA A 30 13.50 -4.11 -15.47
CA ALA A 30 12.32 -4.94 -15.59
C ALA A 30 11.44 -4.82 -14.34
N GLU A 31 10.20 -5.26 -14.49
CA GLU A 31 9.30 -5.47 -13.35
C GLU A 31 9.99 -6.37 -12.29
N GLY A 32 9.91 -6.00 -11.01
CA GLY A 32 10.64 -6.69 -9.94
C GLY A 32 12.00 -6.09 -9.61
N LYS A 33 12.50 -5.14 -10.41
CA LYS A 33 13.82 -4.53 -10.21
C LYS A 33 13.70 -3.13 -9.66
N GLN A 34 14.55 -2.85 -8.69
CA GLN A 34 14.64 -1.55 -8.06
C GLN A 34 15.79 -0.75 -8.65
N PHE A 35 15.70 0.57 -8.55
CA PHE A 35 16.68 1.50 -9.12
C PHE A 35 16.73 2.79 -8.29
N LYS A 36 17.86 3.47 -8.36
CA LYS A 36 18.08 4.81 -7.78
C LYS A 36 18.13 5.85 -8.88
N GLY A 37 17.61 7.02 -8.57
CA GLY A 37 17.65 8.20 -9.42
C GLY A 37 18.67 9.19 -8.89
N TYR A 38 19.30 9.91 -9.80
CA TYR A 38 20.16 11.04 -9.49
C TYR A 38 19.80 12.19 -10.40
N VAL A 39 19.75 13.38 -9.82
CA VAL A 39 19.66 14.65 -10.55
C VAL A 39 20.98 15.37 -10.35
N ASP A 40 21.71 15.56 -11.44
CA ASP A 40 23.03 16.21 -11.44
C ASP A 40 24.03 15.62 -10.42
N GLY A 41 23.94 14.31 -10.20
CA GLY A 41 24.80 13.56 -9.29
C GLY A 41 24.35 13.56 -7.83
N VAL A 42 23.27 14.29 -7.49
CA VAL A 42 22.61 14.18 -6.18
C VAL A 42 21.57 13.07 -6.25
N GLU A 43 21.68 12.09 -5.35
CA GLU A 43 20.65 11.06 -5.17
C GLU A 43 19.34 11.72 -4.80
N VAL A 44 18.28 11.41 -5.56
CA VAL A 44 16.92 11.85 -5.26
C VAL A 44 16.24 10.85 -4.34
N ASP A 45 15.24 11.30 -3.59
CA ASP A 45 14.40 10.39 -2.83
C ASP A 45 13.74 9.36 -3.77
N ASN A 46 13.59 8.11 -3.32
CA ASN A 46 12.94 7.07 -4.13
C ASN A 46 11.50 7.43 -4.50
N ARG A 47 10.82 8.25 -3.69
CA ARG A 47 9.45 8.77 -3.95
C ARG A 47 9.37 9.66 -5.19
N VAL A 48 10.52 10.17 -5.66
CA VAL A 48 10.63 10.97 -6.90
C VAL A 48 10.53 10.06 -8.14
N LEU A 49 10.65 8.74 -7.99
CA LEU A 49 10.68 7.80 -9.09
C LEU A 49 9.42 6.95 -9.14
N LEU A 50 8.71 6.97 -10.27
CA LEU A 50 7.57 6.09 -10.51
C LEU A 50 7.85 5.18 -11.71
N LEU A 51 7.59 3.89 -11.56
CA LEU A 51 7.61 2.93 -12.67
C LEU A 51 6.20 2.75 -13.21
N ASP A 52 6.01 3.04 -14.49
CA ASP A 52 4.79 2.82 -15.25
C ASP A 52 5.05 1.80 -16.38
N PRO A 53 4.68 0.53 -16.18
CA PRO A 53 4.80 -0.51 -17.19
C PRO A 53 3.55 -0.63 -18.08
N TYR A 54 2.53 0.21 -17.92
CA TYR A 54 1.21 0.01 -18.53
C TYR A 54 0.86 1.05 -19.60
N SER A 55 1.42 2.26 -19.53
CA SER A 55 1.12 3.32 -20.49
C SER A 55 1.52 2.98 -21.94
N ILE A 56 2.58 2.18 -22.14
CA ILE A 56 3.06 1.85 -23.49
C ILE A 56 3.38 0.36 -23.59
N GLU A 57 2.76 -0.29 -24.56
CA GLU A 57 3.01 -1.69 -24.87
C GLU A 57 4.50 -1.93 -25.18
N GLY A 58 5.09 -2.90 -24.47
CA GLY A 58 6.49 -3.27 -24.65
C GLY A 58 7.53 -2.34 -24.00
N GLN A 59 7.12 -1.25 -23.34
CA GLN A 59 8.01 -0.33 -22.63
C GLN A 59 7.66 -0.22 -21.14
N ASN A 60 8.69 -0.03 -20.32
CA ASN A 60 8.61 0.48 -18.97
C ASN A 60 8.97 1.97 -19.02
N ILE A 61 8.16 2.81 -18.40
CA ILE A 61 8.40 4.23 -18.27
C ILE A 61 8.79 4.51 -16.82
N ILE A 62 9.94 5.12 -16.61
CA ILE A 62 10.35 5.59 -15.29
C ILE A 62 10.15 7.11 -15.28
N HIS A 63 9.21 7.59 -14.48
CA HIS A 63 8.96 9.00 -14.28
C HIS A 63 9.84 9.53 -13.15
N PHE A 64 10.54 10.63 -13.39
CA PHE A 64 11.11 11.49 -12.37
C PHE A 64 10.11 12.60 -12.10
N LEU A 65 9.60 12.68 -10.87
CA LEU A 65 8.70 13.74 -10.38
C LEU A 65 9.42 14.57 -9.33
N VAL A 66 10.33 15.44 -9.78
CA VAL A 66 11.17 16.23 -8.88
C VAL A 66 10.40 17.47 -8.44
N SER A 67 9.92 17.47 -7.20
CA SER A 67 9.16 18.59 -6.63
C SER A 67 10.04 19.82 -6.41
N GLY A 68 9.44 21.00 -6.28
CA GLY A 68 10.14 22.24 -5.92
C GLY A 68 10.99 22.12 -4.65
N THR A 69 10.47 21.45 -3.61
CA THR A 69 11.21 21.19 -2.37
C THR A 69 12.44 20.30 -2.59
N GLU A 70 12.32 19.27 -3.42
CA GLU A 70 13.45 18.41 -3.75
C GLU A 70 14.49 19.13 -4.60
N LEU A 71 14.06 19.99 -5.54
CA LEU A 71 14.94 20.87 -6.31
C LEU A 71 15.71 21.83 -5.40
N GLN A 72 15.05 22.42 -4.40
CA GLN A 72 15.72 23.27 -3.41
C GLN A 72 16.81 22.49 -2.65
N ARG A 73 16.50 21.29 -2.16
CA ARG A 73 17.47 20.42 -1.48
C ARG A 73 18.66 20.05 -2.38
N ILE A 74 18.40 19.72 -3.65
CA ILE A 74 19.44 19.43 -4.64
C ILE A 74 20.31 20.68 -4.84
N ASN A 75 19.70 21.85 -5.01
CA ASN A 75 20.40 23.10 -5.27
C ASN A 75 21.28 23.53 -4.08
N GLU A 76 20.80 23.35 -2.85
CA GLU A 76 21.57 23.56 -1.62
C GLU A 76 22.80 22.64 -1.56
N LYS A 77 22.65 21.38 -1.96
CA LYS A 77 23.73 20.39 -1.93
C LYS A 77 24.78 20.62 -3.03
N LEU A 78 24.35 21.07 -4.22
CA LEU A 78 25.23 21.35 -5.35
C LEU A 78 25.93 22.72 -5.23
N GLY A 79 25.31 23.66 -4.54
CA GLY A 79 25.87 24.98 -4.24
C GLY A 79 25.92 25.92 -5.45
N SER A 80 26.34 27.17 -5.19
CA SER A 80 26.24 28.29 -6.14
C SER A 80 27.04 28.12 -7.44
N SER A 81 28.06 27.25 -7.46
CA SER A 81 28.78 26.91 -8.69
C SER A 81 27.90 26.21 -9.73
N HIS A 82 26.76 25.64 -9.31
CA HIS A 82 25.87 24.87 -10.17
C HIS A 82 24.83 25.72 -10.91
N TYR A 83 24.55 26.94 -10.44
CA TYR A 83 23.42 27.75 -10.94
C TYR A 83 23.51 28.06 -12.44
N ASN A 84 24.73 28.11 -12.99
CA ASN A 84 24.97 28.39 -14.41
C ASN A 84 25.07 27.13 -15.30
N LYS A 85 24.78 25.92 -14.78
CA LYS A 85 24.91 24.67 -15.56
C LYS A 85 23.96 24.65 -16.77
N GLY A 86 22.81 25.32 -16.69
CA GLY A 86 21.83 25.47 -17.78
C GLY A 86 21.17 24.16 -18.24
N THR A 87 21.49 23.04 -17.60
CA THR A 87 20.98 21.72 -17.92
C THR A 87 20.77 20.93 -16.64
N MET A 88 19.75 20.09 -16.65
CA MET A 88 19.45 19.11 -15.61
C MET A 88 19.68 17.70 -16.18
N GLU A 89 20.60 16.96 -15.58
CA GLU A 89 20.94 15.59 -15.96
C GLU A 89 20.26 14.60 -15.03
N PHE A 90 19.52 13.66 -15.62
CA PHE A 90 18.91 12.55 -14.91
C PHE A 90 19.73 11.29 -15.13
N LYS A 91 20.02 10.57 -14.05
CA LYS A 91 20.70 9.29 -14.10
C LYS A 91 19.94 8.25 -13.31
N LEU A 92 19.68 7.12 -13.95
CA LEU A 92 19.06 5.95 -13.35
C LEU A 92 20.12 4.87 -13.13
N VAL A 93 20.10 4.22 -11.97
CA VAL A 93 21.06 3.16 -11.59
C VAL A 93 20.31 1.97 -10.99
N PRO A 94 20.35 0.78 -11.60
CA PRO A 94 19.68 -0.41 -11.07
C PRO A 94 20.31 -0.85 -9.74
N GLN A 95 19.49 -1.34 -8.81
CA GLN A 95 19.91 -1.85 -7.50
C GLN A 95 19.81 -3.38 -7.47
N SER A 96 20.71 -4.01 -6.72
CA SER A 96 20.78 -5.45 -6.51
C SER A 96 20.13 -5.94 -5.21
N GLU A 97 19.73 -5.04 -4.31
CA GLU A 97 19.18 -5.33 -2.97
C GLU A 97 17.81 -4.68 -2.76
N VAL A 98 17.01 -5.25 -1.84
CA VAL A 98 15.64 -4.83 -1.51
C VAL A 98 15.66 -3.51 -0.71
N VAL A 99 15.11 -2.46 -1.30
CA VAL A 99 14.88 -1.14 -0.72
C VAL A 99 13.69 -1.21 0.23
N LYS A 100 13.87 -0.73 1.45
CA LYS A 100 12.79 -0.55 2.42
C LYS A 100 12.31 0.89 2.43
N ASN A 101 10.99 1.09 2.45
CA ASN A 101 10.39 2.33 2.91
C ASN A 101 10.54 2.43 4.43
N SER A 102 10.72 3.64 4.96
CA SER A 102 10.74 3.86 6.40
C SER A 102 10.40 5.29 6.80
N PHE A 103 9.90 5.46 8.01
CA PHE A 103 9.85 6.74 8.71
C PHE A 103 10.31 6.55 10.15
N GLU A 104 10.76 7.64 10.77
CA GLU A 104 11.23 7.67 12.14
C GLU A 104 10.70 8.93 12.82
N PHE A 105 10.25 8.82 14.06
CA PHE A 105 9.78 9.94 14.86
C PHE A 105 10.05 9.72 16.35
N TYR A 106 10.20 10.81 17.08
CA TYR A 106 10.27 10.79 18.54
C TYR A 106 8.86 10.75 19.14
N LEU A 107 8.73 10.11 20.30
CA LEU A 107 7.50 10.14 21.07
C LEU A 107 7.46 11.38 21.96
N VAL A 108 6.26 11.85 22.27
CA VAL A 108 6.01 12.89 23.26
C VAL A 108 5.12 12.35 24.37
N ASN A 109 5.27 12.89 25.57
CA ASN A 109 4.34 12.63 26.65
C ASN A 109 2.99 13.31 26.33
N GLU A 110 1.89 12.58 26.46
CA GLU A 110 0.55 13.04 26.03
C GLU A 110 0.08 14.29 26.79
N GLU A 111 0.41 14.40 28.08
CA GLU A 111 -0.03 15.52 28.92
C GLU A 111 0.82 16.77 28.76
N THR A 112 2.15 16.59 28.67
CA THR A 112 3.11 17.70 28.70
C THR A 112 3.59 18.11 27.30
N LEU A 113 3.37 17.28 26.29
CA LEU A 113 3.85 17.44 24.90
C LEU A 113 5.38 17.55 24.79
N VAL A 114 6.10 17.18 25.84
CA VAL A 114 7.57 17.14 25.86
C VAL A 114 8.02 15.80 25.29
N GLN A 115 9.08 15.85 24.48
CA GLN A 115 9.73 14.66 23.95
C GLN A 115 10.17 13.72 25.08
N VAL A 116 9.83 12.45 24.94
CA VAL A 116 10.29 11.38 25.84
C VAL A 116 11.49 10.67 25.23
N GLY A 117 12.18 9.85 26.02
CA GLY A 117 13.41 9.18 25.63
C GLY A 117 13.26 8.06 24.61
N THR A 118 12.18 8.05 23.82
CA THR A 118 11.82 6.97 22.90
C THR A 118 11.72 7.50 21.48
N THR A 119 12.43 6.84 20.57
CA THR A 119 12.31 7.04 19.13
C THR A 119 11.77 5.78 18.49
N VAL A 120 10.79 5.92 17.60
CA VAL A 120 10.18 4.81 16.87
C VAL A 120 10.56 4.91 15.40
N LYS A 121 11.01 3.79 14.84
CA LYS A 121 11.19 3.63 13.40
C LYS A 121 10.26 2.54 12.91
N ALA A 122 9.49 2.81 11.87
CA ALA A 122 8.79 1.78 11.13
C ALA A 122 9.41 1.62 9.74
N SER A 123 9.51 0.38 9.26
CA SER A 123 9.98 0.10 7.91
C SER A 123 9.26 -1.08 7.26
N TRP A 124 9.19 -1.08 5.94
CA TRP A 124 8.60 -2.17 5.16
C TRP A 124 9.28 -2.25 3.81
N ASP A 125 9.20 -3.40 3.13
CA ASP A 125 9.71 -3.54 1.77
C ASP A 125 8.93 -2.60 0.84
N SER A 126 9.63 -1.80 0.06
CA SER A 126 9.00 -0.84 -0.85
C SER A 126 8.19 -1.52 -1.96
N THR A 127 8.29 -2.85 -2.07
CA THR A 127 7.50 -3.60 -3.02
C THR A 127 6.03 -3.74 -2.66
N PHE A 128 5.70 -3.64 -1.37
CA PHE A 128 4.31 -3.76 -0.91
C PHE A 128 3.54 -2.44 -1.10
N GLY A 129 2.28 -2.54 -1.52
CA GLY A 129 1.37 -1.40 -1.57
C GLY A 129 -0.07 -1.76 -1.23
N ALA A 130 -1.01 -1.06 -1.87
CA ALA A 130 -2.42 -1.22 -1.54
C ALA A 130 -2.90 -2.66 -1.75
N ASN A 131 -3.74 -3.14 -0.84
CA ASN A 131 -4.27 -4.50 -0.73
C ASN A 131 -3.27 -5.60 -0.34
N ASP A 132 -1.97 -5.31 -0.28
CA ASP A 132 -1.00 -6.26 0.23
C ASP A 132 -1.09 -6.36 1.77
N GLU A 133 -0.82 -7.55 2.31
CA GLU A 133 -0.51 -7.70 3.73
C GLU A 133 0.95 -7.25 3.96
N ILE A 134 1.12 -6.00 4.37
CA ILE A 134 2.44 -5.38 4.51
C ILE A 134 3.03 -5.73 5.89
N PRO A 135 4.21 -6.39 5.96
CA PRO A 135 4.90 -6.62 7.22
C PRO A 135 5.68 -5.36 7.64
N PHE A 136 5.07 -4.53 8.47
CA PHE A 136 5.74 -3.38 9.07
C PHE A 136 6.64 -3.81 10.22
N GLU A 137 7.94 -3.63 10.05
CA GLU A 137 8.94 -3.77 11.10
C GLU A 137 8.98 -2.48 11.93
N ILE A 138 8.46 -2.55 13.15
CA ILE A 138 8.42 -1.45 14.12
C ILE A 138 9.55 -1.66 15.12
N THR A 139 10.42 -0.66 15.26
CA THR A 139 11.61 -0.71 16.12
C THR A 139 11.61 0.46 17.09
N PHE A 140 12.00 0.20 18.33
CA PHE A 140 12.04 1.15 19.43
C PHE A 140 13.49 1.41 19.87
N PHE A 141 13.84 2.68 20.02
CA PHE A 141 15.16 3.11 20.44
C PHE A 141 15.09 4.02 21.67
N ASP A 142 16.07 3.89 22.56
CA ASP A 142 16.30 4.83 23.65
C ASP A 142 16.98 6.14 23.16
N GLU A 143 17.20 7.09 24.07
CA GLU A 143 17.89 8.37 23.82
C GLU A 143 19.30 8.22 23.22
N ASN A 144 19.95 7.09 23.49
CA ASN A 144 21.31 6.78 23.01
C ASN A 144 21.30 5.95 21.72
N ARG A 145 20.11 5.69 21.15
CA ARG A 145 19.86 4.86 19.96
C ARG A 145 20.15 3.36 20.16
N ASN A 146 20.10 2.88 21.39
CA ASN A 146 20.09 1.45 21.66
C ASN A 146 18.67 0.89 21.51
N LEU A 147 18.56 -0.39 21.13
CA LEU A 147 17.26 -1.06 21.08
C LEU A 147 16.62 -1.09 22.47
N LEU A 148 15.39 -0.59 22.55
CA LEU A 148 14.61 -0.58 23.77
C LEU A 148 13.81 -1.88 23.87
N LYS A 149 14.30 -2.84 24.67
CA LYS A 149 13.72 -4.17 24.83
C LYS A 149 12.51 -4.19 25.76
N ASP A 150 11.73 -5.26 25.68
CA ASP A 150 10.54 -5.51 26.52
C ASP A 150 9.53 -4.35 26.49
N VAL A 151 9.36 -3.73 25.33
CA VAL A 151 8.44 -2.59 25.15
C VAL A 151 7.02 -3.10 24.94
N ARG A 152 6.07 -2.48 25.63
CA ARG A 152 4.65 -2.65 25.39
C ARG A 152 4.12 -1.44 24.63
N TYR A 153 3.60 -1.69 23.44
CA TYR A 153 3.13 -0.62 22.55
C TYR A 153 1.78 -0.97 21.92
N GLY A 154 1.11 0.03 21.39
CA GLY A 154 -0.06 -0.13 20.56
C GLY A 154 -0.04 0.86 19.43
N PHE A 155 -0.89 0.63 18.44
CA PHE A 155 -1.00 1.54 17.31
C PHE A 155 -2.42 1.63 16.76
N PHE A 156 -2.68 2.77 16.14
CA PHE A 156 -3.88 3.05 15.36
C PHE A 156 -3.46 3.42 13.95
N LEU A 157 -4.09 2.80 12.98
CA LEU A 157 -3.98 3.17 11.59
C LEU A 157 -5.23 3.96 11.21
N ILE A 158 -5.00 5.15 10.67
CA ILE A 158 -6.01 6.17 10.48
C ILE A 158 -5.98 6.60 9.02
N ASP A 159 -7.13 6.64 8.40
CA ASP A 159 -7.32 7.28 7.11
C ASP A 159 -7.08 8.79 7.26
N GLN A 160 -6.05 9.31 6.59
CA GLN A 160 -5.63 10.71 6.80
C GLN A 160 -6.69 11.71 6.34
N ASP A 161 -7.48 11.38 5.32
CA ASP A 161 -8.47 12.30 4.76
C ASP A 161 -9.73 12.36 5.61
N THR A 162 -10.17 11.21 6.14
CA THR A 162 -11.43 11.10 6.89
C THR A 162 -11.24 11.14 8.40
N GLY A 163 -10.03 10.87 8.89
CA GLY A 163 -9.73 10.71 10.32
C GLY A 163 -10.26 9.42 10.93
N ASN A 164 -10.80 8.51 10.13
CA ASN A 164 -11.35 7.25 10.61
C ASN A 164 -10.25 6.25 10.95
N VAL A 165 -10.36 5.59 12.10
CA VAL A 165 -9.52 4.43 12.43
C VAL A 165 -9.92 3.26 11.55
N ILE A 166 -8.98 2.78 10.73
CA ILE A 166 -9.20 1.64 9.83
C ILE A 166 -8.71 0.33 10.45
N PHE A 167 -7.72 0.40 11.32
CA PHE A 167 -7.18 -0.74 12.04
C PHE A 167 -6.55 -0.26 13.35
N SER A 168 -6.58 -1.09 14.38
CA SER A 168 -5.82 -0.85 15.60
C SER A 168 -5.41 -2.17 16.23
N ASN A 169 -4.29 -2.13 16.94
CA ASN A 169 -3.87 -3.22 17.81
C ASN A 169 -3.22 -2.62 19.04
N VAL A 170 -3.81 -2.89 20.20
CA VAL A 170 -3.35 -2.40 21.51
C VAL A 170 -3.07 -3.56 22.48
N GLY A 171 -2.95 -4.78 21.95
CA GLY A 171 -2.76 -6.01 22.74
C GLY A 171 -4.04 -6.50 23.42
N ASP A 172 -4.02 -7.78 23.79
CA ASP A 172 -5.19 -8.49 24.35
C ASP A 172 -5.15 -8.60 25.90
N ASP A 173 -4.04 -8.23 26.52
CA ASP A 173 -3.85 -8.31 27.98
C ASP A 173 -4.47 -7.08 28.67
N SER A 174 -5.63 -7.30 29.30
CA SER A 174 -6.35 -6.28 30.05
C SER A 174 -5.63 -5.79 31.32
N SER A 175 -4.62 -6.53 31.79
CA SER A 175 -3.79 -6.16 32.96
C SER A 175 -2.52 -5.43 32.56
N ASN A 176 -2.01 -5.65 31.35
CA ASN A 176 -0.85 -4.95 30.79
C ASN A 176 -1.12 -4.58 29.34
N LEU A 177 -1.60 -3.36 29.12
CA LEU A 177 -1.92 -2.88 27.78
C LEU A 177 -0.67 -2.92 26.87
N GLY A 178 -0.90 -3.20 25.60
CA GLY A 178 0.12 -3.21 24.56
C GLY A 178 0.60 -4.61 24.15
N ILE A 179 0.99 -4.66 22.88
CA ILE A 179 1.72 -5.75 22.23
C ILE A 179 3.16 -5.74 22.77
N LEU A 180 3.69 -6.92 23.10
CA LEU A 180 5.03 -7.05 23.64
C LEU A 180 6.07 -7.18 22.50
N ALA A 181 6.91 -6.16 22.35
CA ALA A 181 8.14 -6.21 21.56
C ALA A 181 9.32 -6.60 22.47
N SER A 182 9.52 -7.90 22.69
CA SER A 182 10.54 -8.42 23.63
C SER A 182 11.96 -7.96 23.32
N GLU A 183 12.34 -7.90 22.04
CA GLU A 183 13.67 -7.46 21.61
C GLU A 183 13.70 -5.99 21.14
N GLY A 184 12.63 -5.22 21.39
CA GLY A 184 12.50 -3.84 20.91
C GLY A 184 12.23 -3.71 19.41
N ILE A 185 11.93 -4.83 18.76
CA ILE A 185 11.52 -4.93 17.36
C ILE A 185 10.31 -5.85 17.32
N ASP A 186 9.32 -5.49 16.52
CA ASP A 186 8.14 -6.31 16.26
C ASP A 186 7.68 -6.15 14.81
N ILE A 187 7.02 -7.18 14.27
CA ILE A 187 6.50 -7.15 12.89
C ILE A 187 4.98 -7.20 12.94
N GLN A 188 4.36 -6.12 12.49
CA GLN A 188 2.91 -5.99 12.37
C GLN A 188 2.49 -6.12 10.91
N LYS A 189 1.65 -7.12 10.65
CA LYS A 189 1.10 -7.38 9.31
C LYS A 189 -0.17 -6.56 9.16
N ILE A 190 -0.14 -5.61 8.23
CA ILE A 190 -1.21 -4.62 8.08
C ILE A 190 -1.60 -4.54 6.61
N THR A 191 -2.88 -4.69 6.32
CA THR A 191 -3.42 -4.50 4.97
C THR A 191 -3.94 -3.07 4.80
N LEU A 192 -3.46 -2.38 3.78
CA LEU A 192 -3.87 -1.00 3.47
C LEU A 192 -4.87 -1.01 2.32
N PRO A 193 -6.14 -0.60 2.53
CA PRO A 193 -7.22 -0.92 1.60
C PRO A 193 -7.23 -0.12 0.29
N SER A 194 -6.49 0.99 0.21
CA SER A 194 -6.44 1.80 -1.00
C SER A 194 -5.15 2.60 -1.14
N GLN A 195 -4.89 3.10 -2.35
CA GLN A 195 -3.73 3.92 -2.67
C GLN A 195 -3.95 5.35 -2.19
N LYS A 196 -3.60 5.64 -0.95
CA LYS A 196 -3.70 6.97 -0.34
C LYS A 196 -2.75 7.11 0.84
N THR A 197 -2.84 8.26 1.50
CA THR A 197 -2.09 8.54 2.71
C THR A 197 -2.85 8.04 3.95
N TYR A 198 -2.15 7.30 4.79
CA TYR A 198 -2.61 6.90 6.12
C TYR A 198 -1.71 7.53 7.17
N ARG A 199 -2.27 7.79 8.34
CA ARG A 199 -1.51 8.13 9.53
C ARG A 199 -1.44 6.90 10.43
N ILE A 200 -0.27 6.61 10.96
CA ILE A 200 -0.11 5.62 12.02
C ILE A 200 0.27 6.34 13.30
N ASP A 201 -0.56 6.21 14.32
CA ASP A 201 -0.27 6.68 15.67
C ASP A 201 0.28 5.51 16.46
N ILE A 202 1.50 5.63 16.99
CA ILE A 202 2.14 4.60 17.81
C ILE A 202 2.33 5.14 19.21
N ALA A 203 1.84 4.39 20.19
CA ALA A 203 1.99 4.69 21.61
C ALA A 203 2.80 3.60 22.30
N VAL A 204 3.79 3.99 23.09
CA VAL A 204 4.46 3.11 24.06
C VAL A 204 3.79 3.34 25.40
N PHE A 205 3.36 2.25 26.04
CA PHE A 205 2.65 2.32 27.32
C PHE A 205 3.55 2.01 28.51
N GLY A 206 4.56 1.16 28.32
CA GLY A 206 5.51 0.83 29.38
C GLY A 206 6.55 -0.20 28.96
N GLN A 207 7.51 -0.45 29.86
CA GLN A 207 8.63 -1.37 29.63
C GLN A 207 8.75 -2.43 30.73
N GLY A 208 9.10 -3.65 30.34
CA GLY A 208 9.46 -4.73 31.24
C GLY A 208 8.29 -5.28 32.07
N ILE A 209 8.62 -6.16 33.02
CA ILE A 209 7.63 -6.82 33.88
C ILE A 209 6.97 -5.88 34.90
N THR A 210 7.60 -4.75 35.21
CA THR A 210 7.09 -3.75 36.16
C THR A 210 6.30 -2.64 35.49
N TYR A 211 6.21 -2.65 34.15
CA TYR A 211 5.49 -1.64 33.38
C TYR A 211 6.02 -0.22 33.63
N ASP A 212 7.34 -0.04 33.46
CA ASP A 212 7.98 1.26 33.64
C ASP A 212 7.54 2.23 32.52
N THR A 213 6.97 3.37 32.90
CA THR A 213 6.44 4.38 31.98
C THR A 213 7.45 5.45 31.59
N THR A 214 8.72 5.32 31.97
CA THR A 214 9.79 6.30 31.65
C THR A 214 9.89 6.56 30.14
N TYR A 215 9.65 5.54 29.32
CA TYR A 215 9.69 5.58 27.86
C TYR A 215 8.31 5.73 27.22
N ALA A 216 7.26 5.92 28.02
CA ALA A 216 5.89 5.99 27.53
C ALA A 216 5.61 7.33 26.85
N GLY A 217 4.92 7.27 25.71
CA GLY A 217 4.59 8.44 24.91
C GLY A 217 3.89 8.03 23.63
N ILE A 218 3.48 9.01 22.84
CA ILE A 218 2.79 8.82 21.56
C ILE A 218 3.44 9.67 20.48
N GLY A 219 3.39 9.17 19.25
CA GLY A 219 3.85 9.88 18.07
C GLY A 219 3.13 9.37 16.83
N SER A 220 3.24 10.13 15.75
CA SER A 220 2.54 9.84 14.50
C SER A 220 3.52 9.79 13.34
N GLY A 221 3.33 8.81 12.46
CA GLY A 221 3.99 8.72 11.16
C GLY A 221 2.96 8.81 10.03
N LEU A 222 3.41 9.25 8.86
CA LEU A 222 2.61 9.18 7.64
C LEU A 222 3.09 8.01 6.77
N ILE A 223 2.13 7.24 6.27
CA ILE A 223 2.31 6.14 5.34
C ILE A 223 1.66 6.57 4.03
N GLU A 224 2.46 6.73 2.98
CA GLU A 224 1.95 6.95 1.63
C GLU A 224 2.00 5.63 0.86
N VAL A 225 0.84 5.17 0.41
CA VAL A 225 0.70 3.90 -0.29
C VAL A 225 0.54 4.18 -1.78
N GLY A 226 1.58 3.90 -2.55
CA GLY A 226 1.47 3.88 -4.01
C GLY A 226 0.71 2.64 -4.52
N PRO A 227 0.44 2.53 -5.84
CA PRO A 227 0.08 1.25 -6.43
C PRO A 227 1.16 0.23 -6.06
N GLY A 228 0.79 -0.89 -5.45
CA GLY A 228 1.74 -1.91 -5.02
C GLY A 228 2.71 -2.26 -6.15
N GLY A 229 3.98 -2.33 -5.81
CA GLY A 229 5.05 -2.38 -6.79
C GLY A 229 6.13 -3.36 -6.38
N LEU A 230 5.83 -4.66 -6.54
CA LEU A 230 6.73 -5.73 -7.02
C LEU A 230 7.06 -6.89 -6.06
N GLN A 231 6.13 -7.82 -5.77
CA GLN A 231 6.59 -9.20 -5.58
C GLN A 231 6.98 -9.81 -6.95
N PRO A 232 8.14 -10.47 -7.07
CA PRO A 232 8.35 -11.48 -8.08
C PRO A 232 7.39 -12.64 -7.81
N ILE A 233 6.58 -13.01 -8.81
CA ILE A 233 6.07 -14.37 -8.95
C ILE A 233 7.25 -15.35 -8.91
N THR A 234 7.51 -15.95 -7.74
CA THR A 234 8.37 -17.12 -7.68
C THR A 234 7.59 -18.30 -8.23
N SER A 235 8.04 -18.74 -9.39
CA SER A 235 7.54 -19.89 -10.12
C SER A 235 7.75 -21.18 -9.32
N THR A 236 6.66 -21.72 -8.78
CA THR A 236 6.38 -23.16 -8.78
C THR A 236 4.86 -23.28 -8.94
N PRO A 237 4.33 -23.94 -9.99
CA PRO A 237 2.92 -23.79 -10.37
C PRO A 237 2.00 -24.69 -9.52
N PRO A 238 0.93 -24.11 -8.94
CA PRO A 238 -0.41 -24.72 -8.95
C PRO A 238 -1.49 -23.67 -9.33
N PRO A 239 -2.73 -24.11 -9.65
CA PRO A 239 -3.43 -23.79 -10.88
C PRO A 239 -3.84 -22.31 -11.01
N SER A 240 -3.88 -21.86 -12.27
CA SER A 240 -4.32 -20.54 -12.73
C SER A 240 -5.68 -20.12 -12.16
N ASN A 241 -5.70 -19.02 -11.42
CA ASN A 241 -6.89 -18.20 -11.16
C ASN A 241 -7.25 -17.37 -12.40
N GLU A 242 -7.70 -18.01 -13.48
CA GLU A 242 -8.35 -17.27 -14.56
C GLU A 242 -9.73 -16.83 -14.08
N ILE A 243 -9.92 -15.53 -13.82
CA ILE A 243 -11.27 -14.97 -13.78
C ILE A 243 -11.74 -14.86 -15.24
N SER A 244 -12.80 -15.57 -15.60
CA SER A 244 -13.37 -15.53 -16.94
C SER A 244 -14.88 -15.46 -16.81
N ILE A 245 -15.45 -14.31 -17.13
CA ILE A 245 -16.90 -14.07 -17.11
C ILE A 245 -17.32 -13.65 -18.52
N PRO A 246 -18.12 -14.44 -19.24
CA PRO A 246 -18.59 -14.06 -20.57
C PRO A 246 -19.47 -12.80 -20.52
N ASP A 247 -19.29 -11.88 -21.47
CA ASP A 247 -20.01 -10.60 -21.49
C ASP A 247 -21.54 -10.73 -21.47
N TRP A 248 -22.09 -11.81 -22.01
CA TRP A 248 -23.55 -12.04 -22.00
C TRP A 248 -24.12 -12.21 -20.59
N VAL A 249 -23.29 -12.52 -19.59
CA VAL A 249 -23.67 -12.64 -18.17
C VAL A 249 -24.02 -11.27 -17.57
N ARG A 250 -23.47 -10.15 -18.10
CA ARG A 250 -23.79 -8.77 -17.66
C ARG A 250 -25.27 -8.45 -17.75
N ASN A 251 -25.96 -8.95 -18.77
CA ASN A 251 -27.40 -8.73 -18.92
C ASN A 251 -28.20 -9.32 -17.75
N ASN A 252 -27.79 -10.49 -17.25
CA ASN A 252 -28.43 -11.14 -16.11
C ASN A 252 -28.14 -10.38 -14.80
N ALA A 253 -26.93 -9.83 -14.65
CA ALA A 253 -26.56 -8.98 -13.52
C ALA A 253 -27.36 -7.67 -13.50
N GLY A 254 -27.57 -7.04 -14.65
CA GLY A 254 -28.41 -5.85 -14.78
C GLY A 254 -29.88 -6.12 -14.41
N TRP A 255 -30.47 -7.20 -14.95
CA TRP A 255 -31.85 -7.58 -14.60
C TRP A 255 -32.04 -7.95 -13.13
N TRP A 256 -31.00 -8.49 -12.47
CA TRP A 256 -31.03 -8.75 -11.04
C TRP A 256 -30.90 -7.46 -10.22
N SER A 257 -30.03 -6.53 -10.63
CA SER A 257 -29.90 -5.21 -10.01
C SER A 257 -31.19 -4.41 -10.08
N ASP A 258 -31.90 -4.48 -11.21
CA ASP A 258 -33.18 -3.80 -11.44
C ASP A 258 -34.38 -4.49 -10.74
N GLY A 259 -34.14 -5.61 -10.04
CA GLY A 259 -35.19 -6.39 -9.35
C GLY A 259 -36.12 -7.18 -10.27
N ALA A 260 -35.77 -7.31 -11.55
CA ALA A 260 -36.51 -8.13 -12.52
C ALA A 260 -36.24 -9.64 -12.35
N ILE A 261 -35.11 -10.00 -11.73
CA ILE A 261 -34.75 -11.37 -11.32
C ILE A 261 -34.63 -11.41 -9.80
N THR A 262 -35.08 -12.50 -9.17
CA THR A 262 -34.98 -12.67 -7.71
C THR A 262 -33.58 -13.09 -7.29
N ASP A 263 -33.22 -12.86 -6.03
CA ASP A 263 -31.92 -13.27 -5.47
C ASP A 263 -31.67 -14.78 -5.60
N ASN A 264 -32.71 -15.59 -5.38
CA ASN A 264 -32.62 -17.03 -5.51
C ASN A 264 -32.38 -17.48 -6.96
N ASP A 265 -33.04 -16.84 -7.93
CA ASP A 265 -32.87 -17.15 -9.34
C ASP A 265 -31.46 -16.74 -9.83
N PHE A 266 -30.96 -15.59 -9.37
CA PHE A 266 -29.63 -15.09 -9.70
C PHE A 266 -28.52 -15.95 -9.09
N ALA A 267 -28.62 -16.30 -7.80
CA ALA A 267 -27.68 -17.18 -7.13
C ALA A 267 -27.63 -18.57 -7.78
N SER A 268 -28.79 -19.15 -8.09
CA SER A 268 -28.86 -20.45 -8.78
C SER A 268 -28.24 -20.41 -10.18
N GLY A 269 -28.42 -19.30 -10.89
CA GLY A 269 -27.78 -19.06 -12.19
C GLY A 269 -26.25 -18.97 -12.09
N LEU A 270 -25.72 -18.26 -11.09
CA LEU A 270 -24.29 -18.15 -10.82
C LEU A 270 -23.69 -19.51 -10.42
N GLU A 271 -24.33 -20.24 -9.51
CA GLU A 271 -23.93 -21.61 -9.11
C GLU A 271 -23.81 -22.52 -10.33
N PHE A 272 -24.84 -22.53 -11.20
CA PHE A 272 -24.82 -23.30 -12.43
C PHE A 272 -23.67 -22.89 -13.36
N MET A 273 -23.48 -21.58 -13.59
CA MET A 273 -22.43 -21.08 -14.48
C MET A 273 -21.02 -21.38 -13.98
N ILE A 274 -20.80 -21.38 -12.65
CA ILE A 274 -19.51 -21.74 -12.09
C ILE A 274 -19.29 -23.26 -12.19
N ARG A 275 -20.31 -24.07 -11.87
CA ARG A 275 -20.23 -25.53 -11.96
C ARG A 275 -19.97 -26.04 -13.38
N GLU A 276 -20.60 -25.40 -14.37
CA GLU A 276 -20.39 -25.73 -15.79
C GLU A 276 -19.13 -25.05 -16.38
N ASN A 277 -18.31 -24.38 -15.55
CA ASN A 277 -17.07 -23.72 -15.93
C ASN A 277 -17.26 -22.62 -17.00
N ILE A 278 -18.47 -22.05 -17.05
CA ILE A 278 -18.83 -20.89 -17.88
C ILE A 278 -18.28 -19.62 -17.25
N ILE A 279 -18.43 -19.49 -15.93
CA ILE A 279 -17.78 -18.48 -15.11
C ILE A 279 -16.63 -19.16 -14.38
N LYS A 280 -15.42 -18.64 -14.56
CA LYS A 280 -14.29 -19.02 -13.73
C LYS A 280 -14.06 -17.91 -12.73
N VAL A 281 -14.11 -18.23 -11.44
CA VAL A 281 -13.71 -17.35 -10.35
C VAL A 281 -12.87 -18.15 -9.36
N PRO A 282 -11.87 -17.54 -8.70
CA PRO A 282 -11.11 -18.17 -7.64
C PRO A 282 -12.05 -18.68 -6.54
N THR A 283 -12.21 -20.00 -6.40
CA THR A 283 -13.03 -20.55 -5.31
C THR A 283 -12.28 -20.36 -3.99
N THR A 284 -12.80 -19.48 -3.13
CA THR A 284 -12.41 -19.47 -1.72
C THR A 284 -13.11 -20.63 -1.00
N SER A 285 -12.57 -21.09 0.13
CA SER A 285 -13.10 -22.24 0.86
C SER A 285 -14.61 -22.12 1.13
N ASN A 286 -15.41 -23.08 0.62
CA ASN A 286 -16.87 -23.11 0.76
C ASN A 286 -17.30 -22.94 2.23
N GLY A 287 -18.08 -21.90 2.50
CA GLY A 287 -18.77 -21.72 3.77
C GLY A 287 -19.84 -22.80 3.99
N GLN A 288 -20.29 -22.99 5.24
CA GLN A 288 -21.44 -23.87 5.51
C GLN A 288 -22.69 -23.30 4.84
N SER A 289 -23.40 -24.12 4.05
CA SER A 289 -24.61 -23.72 3.33
C SER A 289 -25.64 -23.09 4.27
N ASN A 290 -26.03 -21.85 3.98
CA ASN A 290 -27.01 -21.13 4.77
C ASN A 290 -28.37 -21.16 4.05
N GLU A 291 -29.31 -21.95 4.56
CA GLU A 291 -30.62 -22.18 3.91
C GLU A 291 -31.51 -20.92 3.80
N ASN A 292 -31.11 -19.81 4.45
CA ASN A 292 -31.81 -18.51 4.43
C ASN A 292 -30.88 -17.33 4.08
N ALA A 293 -29.80 -17.57 3.33
CA ALA A 293 -28.90 -16.49 2.92
C ALA A 293 -29.60 -15.49 1.99
N ILE A 294 -29.66 -14.22 2.42
CA ILE A 294 -30.10 -13.10 1.59
C ILE A 294 -28.85 -12.48 0.96
N ILE A 295 -28.87 -12.23 -0.34
CA ILE A 295 -27.76 -11.57 -1.01
C ILE A 295 -27.68 -10.10 -0.55
N PRO A 296 -26.55 -9.63 -0.02
CA PRO A 296 -26.42 -8.25 0.43
C PRO A 296 -26.60 -7.23 -0.70
N ASP A 297 -27.21 -6.08 -0.39
CA ASP A 297 -27.48 -5.02 -1.37
C ASP A 297 -26.21 -4.47 -2.03
N TRP A 298 -25.05 -4.51 -1.36
CA TRP A 298 -23.79 -4.08 -1.99
C TRP A 298 -23.37 -5.01 -3.15
N VAL A 299 -23.68 -6.31 -3.08
CA VAL A 299 -23.42 -7.25 -4.17
C VAL A 299 -24.37 -6.96 -5.34
N ARG A 300 -25.63 -6.62 -5.03
CA ARG A 300 -26.64 -6.19 -6.01
C ARG A 300 -26.22 -4.90 -6.72
N ASN A 301 -25.75 -3.91 -5.97
CA ASN A 301 -25.26 -2.65 -6.51
C ASN A 301 -24.03 -2.88 -7.41
N ASN A 302 -23.11 -3.74 -7.00
CA ASN A 302 -21.96 -4.11 -7.83
C ASN A 302 -22.39 -4.83 -9.12
N ALA A 303 -23.42 -5.67 -9.09
CA ALA A 303 -23.97 -6.28 -10.31
C ALA A 303 -24.55 -5.23 -11.28
N GLY A 304 -25.22 -4.19 -10.76
CA GLY A 304 -25.70 -3.06 -11.56
C GLY A 304 -24.54 -2.28 -12.18
N TRP A 305 -23.56 -1.88 -11.38
CA TRP A 305 -22.37 -1.18 -11.86
C TRP A 305 -21.55 -2.01 -12.86
N TRP A 306 -21.51 -3.33 -12.68
CA TRP A 306 -20.83 -4.23 -13.62
C TRP A 306 -21.58 -4.37 -14.94
N ALA A 307 -22.91 -4.37 -14.91
CA ALA A 307 -23.75 -4.35 -16.11
C ALA A 307 -23.66 -3.02 -16.89
N GLU A 308 -23.36 -1.93 -16.18
CA GLU A 308 -23.10 -0.59 -16.76
C GLU A 308 -21.63 -0.36 -17.14
N GLU A 309 -20.77 -1.38 -17.03
CA GLU A 309 -19.31 -1.30 -17.31
C GLU A 309 -18.56 -0.28 -16.42
N LEU A 310 -19.12 0.07 -15.26
CA LEU A 310 -18.52 1.00 -14.30
C LEU A 310 -17.49 0.33 -13.37
N ILE A 311 -17.56 -0.99 -13.23
CA ILE A 311 -16.58 -1.81 -12.49
C ILE A 311 -16.13 -3.01 -13.33
N SER A 312 -14.94 -3.53 -13.04
CA SER A 312 -14.32 -4.61 -13.81
C SER A 312 -14.90 -5.99 -13.51
N ASP A 313 -14.60 -6.98 -14.36
CA ASP A 313 -14.96 -8.39 -14.11
C ASP A 313 -14.34 -8.94 -12.82
N GLU A 314 -13.18 -8.41 -12.44
CA GLU A 314 -12.51 -8.75 -11.18
C GLU A 314 -13.26 -8.18 -9.98
N ASP A 315 -13.73 -6.94 -10.05
CA ASP A 315 -14.53 -6.30 -8.99
C ASP A 315 -15.87 -7.03 -8.78
N PHE A 316 -16.51 -7.47 -9.85
CA PHE A 316 -17.72 -8.28 -9.77
C PHE A 316 -17.44 -9.71 -9.30
N ALA A 317 -16.35 -10.34 -9.78
CA ALA A 317 -15.91 -11.65 -9.31
C ALA A 317 -15.61 -11.67 -7.80
N ASN A 318 -15.09 -10.58 -7.23
CA ASN A 318 -14.89 -10.46 -5.78
C ASN A 318 -16.22 -10.53 -5.00
N GLY A 319 -17.30 -9.97 -5.56
CA GLY A 319 -18.65 -10.15 -5.04
C GLY A 319 -19.10 -11.61 -5.08
N ILE A 320 -18.87 -12.32 -6.19
CA ILE A 320 -19.18 -13.76 -6.32
C ILE A 320 -18.36 -14.59 -5.32
N GLN A 321 -17.07 -14.28 -5.15
CA GLN A 321 -16.20 -14.96 -4.18
C GLN A 321 -16.70 -14.80 -2.75
N PHE A 322 -17.20 -13.60 -2.40
CA PHE A 322 -17.84 -13.37 -1.12
C PHE A 322 -19.08 -14.26 -0.94
N LEU A 323 -19.94 -14.37 -1.97
CA LEU A 323 -21.13 -15.24 -1.89
C LEU A 323 -20.79 -16.72 -1.69
N ILE A 324 -19.70 -17.20 -2.31
CA ILE A 324 -19.18 -18.57 -2.13
C ILE A 324 -18.62 -18.75 -0.71
N LYS A 325 -17.82 -17.80 -0.25
CA LYS A 325 -17.20 -17.81 1.09
C LYS A 325 -18.25 -17.84 2.21
N GLU A 326 -19.32 -17.07 2.06
CA GLU A 326 -20.40 -16.98 3.04
C GLU A 326 -21.42 -18.12 2.91
N GLY A 327 -21.22 -19.06 1.99
CA GLY A 327 -22.11 -20.22 1.79
C GLY A 327 -23.49 -19.86 1.22
N ILE A 328 -23.59 -18.70 0.55
CA ILE A 328 -24.77 -18.21 -0.17
C ILE A 328 -24.89 -18.87 -1.54
N ILE A 329 -23.74 -19.07 -2.20
CA ILE A 329 -23.60 -19.85 -3.42
C ILE A 329 -22.80 -21.12 -3.07
N SER A 330 -23.33 -22.28 -3.46
CA SER A 330 -22.61 -23.55 -3.36
C SER A 330 -21.96 -23.86 -4.70
N VAL A 331 -20.74 -24.37 -4.68
CA VAL A 331 -19.97 -24.71 -5.90
C VAL A 331 -19.19 -25.99 -5.71
#